data_AF-A0A1Q9UWM0-F1
#
_entry.id   AF-A0A1Q9UWM0-F1
#
_cell.length_a   1.000
_cell.length_b   1.000
_cell.length_c   1.000
_cell.angle_alpha   90.00
_cell.angle_beta   90.00
_cell.angle_gamma   90.00
#
_symmetry.space_group_name_H-M   'P 1'
#
loop_
_entity.id
_entity.type
_entity.pdbx_description
1 polymer ?
#
loop_
_entity_poly.entity_id
_entity_poly.type
_entity_poly.pdbx_seq_one_letter_code
_entity_poly.pdbx_strand_id
1 'polypeptide(L)'
;MDPWPTGDARDAAAAVAARLAVNLREAVAGRSTRAVAELTGVDRTTVAAILNGTTWPDLATVARLEHGLVVDLWPGGVAKGFGG
;
A
#
# COMPACT_ATOMS: atom_id res chain seq x y z
N MET A 1 2.16 1.38 -20.98
CA MET A 1 2.13 1.00 -19.55
C MET A 1 0.95 1.74 -18.97
N ASP A 2 -0.07 1.04 -18.49
CA ASP A 2 -1.27 1.69 -17.97
C ASP A 2 -0.97 2.44 -16.66
N PRO A 3 -1.62 3.59 -16.41
CA PRO A 3 -1.34 4.43 -15.27
C PRO A 3 -1.85 3.80 -13.97
N TRP A 4 -0.91 3.37 -13.14
CA TRP A 4 -1.09 3.05 -11.73
C TRP A 4 -1.67 4.24 -10.92
N PRO A 5 -2.54 4.04 -9.89
CA PRO A 5 -3.13 2.80 -9.39
C PRO A 5 -4.44 2.39 -10.08
N THR A 6 -4.73 2.98 -11.23
CA THR A 6 -5.99 2.79 -11.98
C THR A 6 -5.85 1.89 -13.21
N GLY A 7 -4.65 1.36 -13.48
CA GLY A 7 -4.33 0.56 -14.66
C GLY A 7 -4.95 -0.84 -14.64
N ASP A 8 -5.08 -1.42 -15.82
CA ASP A 8 -5.86 -2.64 -16.09
C ASP A 8 -5.49 -3.79 -15.14
N ALA A 9 -6.50 -4.38 -14.48
CA ALA A 9 -6.36 -5.39 -13.41
C ALA A 9 -5.77 -6.75 -13.85
N ARG A 10 -5.16 -6.81 -15.04
CA ARG A 10 -4.57 -8.03 -15.63
C ARG A 10 -3.22 -8.40 -15.01
N ASP A 11 -2.53 -7.46 -14.37
CA ASP A 11 -1.33 -7.75 -13.59
C ASP A 11 -1.69 -7.96 -12.12
N ALA A 12 -1.43 -9.16 -11.63
CA ALA A 12 -1.71 -9.54 -10.26
C ALA A 12 -0.95 -8.70 -9.23
N ALA A 13 0.32 -8.38 -9.51
CA ALA A 13 1.15 -7.57 -8.63
C ALA A 13 0.62 -6.13 -8.58
N ALA A 14 0.19 -5.60 -9.73
CA ALA A 14 -0.49 -4.32 -9.78
C ALA A 14 -1.80 -4.36 -8.97
N ALA A 15 -2.70 -5.32 -9.17
CA ALA A 15 -3.94 -5.36 -8.38
C ALA A 15 -3.68 -5.39 -6.85
N VAL A 16 -2.65 -6.13 -6.42
CA VAL A 16 -2.20 -6.19 -5.02
C VAL A 16 -1.73 -4.83 -4.51
N ALA A 17 -0.79 -4.20 -5.19
CA ALA A 17 -0.23 -2.94 -4.69
C ALA A 17 -1.29 -1.80 -4.67
N ALA A 18 -2.34 -1.88 -5.51
CA ALA A 18 -3.37 -0.84 -5.61
C ALA A 18 -4.30 -0.99 -4.42
N ARG A 19 -4.68 -2.24 -4.13
CA ARG A 19 -5.45 -2.56 -2.93
C ARG A 19 -4.67 -2.23 -1.66
N LEU A 20 -3.37 -2.49 -1.63
CA LEU A 20 -2.51 -2.10 -0.51
C LEU A 20 -2.49 -0.58 -0.32
N ALA A 21 -2.35 0.21 -1.39
CA ALA A 21 -2.38 1.67 -1.31
C ALA A 21 -3.74 2.20 -0.81
N VAL A 22 -4.85 1.55 -1.18
CA VAL A 22 -6.19 1.84 -0.64
C VAL A 22 -6.27 1.52 0.85
N ASN A 23 -5.86 0.31 1.26
CA ASN A 23 -5.84 -0.09 2.67
C ASN A 23 -4.97 0.87 3.51
N LEU A 24 -3.82 1.29 2.99
CA LEU A 24 -2.94 2.25 3.65
C LEU A 24 -3.64 3.60 3.81
N ARG A 25 -4.31 4.10 2.76
CA ARG A 25 -5.05 5.36 2.80
C ARG A 25 -6.15 5.36 3.87
N GLU A 26 -6.87 4.25 4.01
CA GLU A 26 -7.88 4.06 5.05
C GLU A 26 -7.24 4.01 6.45
N ALA A 27 -6.17 3.23 6.62
CA ALA A 27 -5.48 3.07 7.90
C ALA A 27 -4.86 4.37 8.44
N VAL A 28 -4.46 5.28 7.54
CA VAL A 28 -3.83 6.56 7.91
C VAL A 28 -4.80 7.75 7.83
N ALA A 29 -6.09 7.51 7.62
CA ALA A 29 -7.09 8.57 7.56
C ALA A 29 -7.05 9.43 8.83
N GLY A 30 -7.00 10.76 8.64
CA GLY A 30 -6.87 11.71 9.75
C GLY A 30 -5.46 11.85 10.35
N ARG A 31 -4.45 11.13 9.83
CA ARG A 31 -3.04 11.27 10.22
C ARG A 31 -2.25 11.97 9.12
N SER A 32 -1.24 12.75 9.52
CA SER A 32 -0.27 13.30 8.57
C SER A 32 0.76 12.23 8.18
N THR A 33 1.37 12.36 6.99
CA THR A 33 2.45 11.46 6.56
C THR A 33 3.65 11.49 7.51
N ARG A 34 3.87 12.62 8.20
CA ARG A 34 4.87 12.72 9.27
C ARG A 34 4.52 11.82 10.47
N ALA A 35 3.29 11.87 10.96
CA ALA A 35 2.87 11.03 12.08
C ALA A 35 2.97 9.53 11.71
N VAL A 36 2.64 9.17 10.47
CA VAL A 36 2.81 7.79 9.97
C VAL A 36 4.28 7.40 9.94
N ALA A 37 5.18 8.28 9.49
CA ALA A 37 6.61 8.02 9.49
C ALA A 37 7.17 7.80 10.90
N GLU A 38 6.72 8.59 11.88
CA GLU A 38 7.11 8.43 13.30
C GLU A 38 6.64 7.10 13.89
N LEU A 39 5.45 6.62 13.52
CA LEU A 39 4.91 5.33 14.01
C LEU A 39 5.56 4.11 13.36
N THR A 40 5.92 4.20 12.07
CA THR A 40 6.31 3.05 11.25
C THR A 40 7.81 3.00 10.95
N GLY A 41 8.53 4.11 11.14
CA GLY A 41 9.91 4.27 10.70
C GLY A 41 10.10 4.31 9.18
N VAL A 42 9.00 4.38 8.40
CA VAL A 42 9.04 4.54 6.94
C VAL A 42 9.10 6.01 6.58
N ASP A 43 9.98 6.40 5.65
CA ASP A 43 10.14 7.80 5.28
C ASP A 43 8.84 8.41 4.73
N ARG A 44 8.53 9.65 5.14
CA ARG A 44 7.30 10.36 4.77
C ARG A 44 7.11 10.49 3.25
N THR A 45 8.19 10.59 2.47
CA THR A 45 8.14 10.67 1.01
C THR A 45 7.80 9.33 0.40
N THR A 46 8.26 8.23 1.00
CA THR A 46 7.88 6.86 0.61
C THR A 46 6.39 6.64 0.90
N VAL A 47 5.90 7.01 2.09
CA VAL A 47 4.47 6.95 2.43
C VAL A 47 3.64 7.75 1.42
N ALA A 48 4.05 8.99 1.11
CA ALA A 48 3.35 9.82 0.14
C ALA A 48 3.38 9.23 -1.28
N ALA A 49 4.52 8.67 -1.71
CA ALA A 49 4.66 8.04 -3.02
C ALA A 49 3.75 6.81 -3.17
N ILE A 50 3.63 5.98 -2.13
CA ILE A 50 2.70 4.83 -2.13
C ILE A 50 1.25 5.32 -2.22
N LEU A 51 0.87 6.29 -1.39
CA LEU A 51 -0.49 6.85 -1.39
C LEU A 51 -0.86 7.48 -2.74
N ASN A 52 0.10 8.13 -3.40
CA ASN A 52 -0.09 8.76 -4.71
C ASN A 52 0.03 7.78 -5.88
N GLY A 53 0.40 6.52 -5.62
CA GLY A 53 0.66 5.54 -6.67
C GLY A 53 1.80 5.97 -7.59
N THR A 54 2.91 6.44 -7.03
CA THR A 54 4.13 6.72 -7.80
C THR A 54 5.26 5.74 -7.50
N THR A 55 5.10 4.87 -6.49
CA THR A 55 6.00 3.76 -6.20
C THR A 55 5.24 2.55 -5.67
N TRP A 56 5.85 1.37 -5.79
CA TRP A 56 5.40 0.15 -5.12
C TRP A 56 6.17 -0.04 -3.82
N PRO A 57 5.50 -0.37 -2.71
CA PRO A 57 6.20 -0.74 -1.49
C PRO A 57 6.87 -2.10 -1.66
N ASP A 58 8.08 -2.23 -1.11
CA ASP A 58 8.74 -3.53 -0.94
C ASP A 58 8.25 -4.23 0.34
N LEU A 59 8.65 -5.49 0.53
CA LEU A 59 8.23 -6.30 1.69
C LEU A 59 8.64 -5.68 3.03
N ALA A 60 9.81 -5.04 3.10
CA ALA A 60 10.29 -4.38 4.31
C ALA A 60 9.42 -3.17 4.67
N THR A 61 9.00 -2.41 3.66
CA THR A 61 8.08 -1.27 3.81
C THR A 61 6.72 -1.73 4.29
N VAL A 62 6.16 -2.80 3.69
CA VAL A 62 4.87 -3.36 4.12
C VAL A 62 4.94 -3.80 5.58
N ALA A 63 5.94 -4.61 5.97
CA ALA A 63 6.08 -5.11 7.33
C ALA A 63 6.21 -3.97 8.37
N ARG A 64 6.96 -2.91 8.06
CA ARG A 64 7.10 -1.74 8.94
C ARG A 64 5.80 -0.95 9.07
N LEU A 65 5.08 -0.77 7.97
CA LEU A 65 3.79 -0.08 7.98
C LEU A 65 2.76 -0.86 8.82
N GLU A 66 2.62 -2.17 8.58
CA GLU A 66 1.69 -3.03 9.34
C GLU A 66 2.03 -3.07 10.82
N HIS A 67 3.31 -3.22 11.16
CA HIS A 67 3.76 -3.23 12.55
C HIS A 67 3.50 -1.90 13.26
N GLY A 68 3.83 -0.76 12.64
CA GLY A 68 3.67 0.56 13.25
C GLY A 68 2.23 1.05 13.30
N LEU A 69 1.37 0.61 12.37
CA LEU A 69 -0.04 0.99 12.33
C LEU A 69 -0.95 -0.02 13.04
N VAL A 70 -0.45 -1.22 13.35
CA VAL A 70 -1.19 -2.32 13.99
C VAL A 70 -2.42 -2.71 13.15
N VAL A 71 -2.22 -2.82 11.84
CA VAL A 71 -3.26 -3.22 10.87
C VAL A 71 -2.65 -4.10 9.78
N ASP A 72 -3.46 -5.00 9.23
CA ASP A 72 -3.09 -5.75 8.03
C ASP A 72 -3.34 -4.87 6.80
N LEU A 73 -2.28 -4.54 6.06
CA LEU A 73 -2.34 -3.80 4.81
C LEU A 73 -2.34 -4.74 3.62
N TRP A 74 -1.72 -5.91 3.76
CA TRP A 74 -1.67 -6.92 2.72
C TRP A 74 -3.09 -7.37 2.34
N PRO A 75 -3.47 -7.30 1.05
CA PRO A 75 -4.73 -7.83 0.61
C PRO A 75 -4.72 -9.36 0.73
N GLY A 76 -5.50 -9.90 1.68
CA GLY A 76 -5.73 -11.33 1.77
C GLY A 76 -6.49 -11.89 0.55
N GLY A 77 -6.34 -13.19 0.27
CA GLY A 77 -7.17 -13.87 -0.74
C GLY A 77 -6.83 -13.60 -2.21
N VAL A 78 -5.74 -12.88 -2.49
CA VAL A 78 -5.26 -12.54 -3.84
C VAL A 78 -5.14 -13.77 -4.75
N ALA A 79 -4.59 -14.89 -4.24
CA ALA A 79 -4.48 -16.14 -5.00
C ALA A 79 -5.84 -16.74 -5.43
N LYS A 80 -6.92 -16.40 -4.73
CA LYS A 80 -8.28 -16.89 -5.03
C LYS A 80 -9.03 -15.99 -6.02
N GLY A 81 -8.55 -14.77 -6.27
CA GLY A 81 -9.19 -13.78 -7.13
C GLY A 81 -8.74 -13.78 -8.59
N PHE A 82 -7.62 -14.44 -8.92
CA PHE A 82 -7.11 -14.56 -10.30
C PHE A 82 -7.61 -15.81 -11.04
N GLY A 83 -8.40 -16.65 -10.39
CA GLY A 83 -9.10 -17.77 -11.00
C GLY A 83 -10.58 -17.42 -11.17
N GLY A 84 -10.89 -16.69 -12.24
CA GLY A 84 -12.24 -16.51 -12.78
C GLY A 84 -12.27 -16.94 -14.24
#